data_AF-A0A0Q0BAA6-F1
#
_entry.id   AF-A0A0Q0BAA6-F1
#
_cell.length_a   1.000
_cell.length_b   1.000
_cell.length_c   1.000
_cell.angle_alpha   90.00
_cell.angle_beta   90.00
_cell.angle_gamma   90.00
#
_symmetry.space_group_name_H-M   'P 1'
#
loop_
_entity.id
_entity.type
_entity.pdbx_description
1 polymer ?
#
loop_
_entity_poly.entity_id
_entity_poly.type
_entity_poly.pdbx_seq_one_letter_code
_entity_poly.pdbx_strand_id
1 'polypeptide(L)'
;MKFLSARRWLHSMAVLLILNPTAVFALVCTAQGTGENEIHNDLSSTVAIPESTPDGEVVWRSEPLNIQVECAREGLQSVEEEIFVYLNPDNRVIGQGIRAGMTLQGIDHLQGSGRISTGSHLPICHAGDGNVDNCSKVRFTLAFSVFIQKFGATPPTGVASDLLDYRFFQLGGATDSNRVPGRSLSYVINNLRGLRFVACDADLQVLPETVEFGDVAIHQVAIGKVIAAQTFSLLTSRTCDSPFSIDARFRPVTGNLSGDLLVPSGNDSLGIRIASAVNGQLLRYNEPFHLAELLGETNAASADFNAELLWNTNTPRPGPFNAEIMVDLFYK
;
A
#
# COMPACT_ATOMS: atom_id res chain seq x y z
N MET A 1 -80.56 1.01 6.14
CA MET A 1 -79.63 2.17 6.05
C MET A 1 -78.31 1.81 6.71
N LYS A 2 -77.22 2.12 6.00
CA LYS A 2 -75.82 1.76 6.27
C LYS A 2 -75.29 2.41 7.56
N PHE A 3 -74.54 1.68 8.38
CA PHE A 3 -73.46 2.23 9.20
C PHE A 3 -72.31 1.20 9.31
N LEU A 4 -71.64 1.00 8.17
CA LEU A 4 -70.23 0.63 8.18
C LEU A 4 -69.41 1.91 8.35
N SER A 5 -68.25 1.81 9.01
CA SER A 5 -67.16 2.79 9.05
C SER A 5 -67.09 3.69 10.29
N ALA A 6 -66.28 3.25 11.25
CA ALA A 6 -65.53 4.14 12.14
C ALA A 6 -64.28 3.42 12.69
N ARG A 7 -64.41 2.13 13.03
CA ARG A 7 -63.34 1.35 13.68
C ARG A 7 -62.19 0.93 12.74
N ARG A 8 -62.45 0.75 11.45
CA ARG A 8 -61.41 0.41 10.45
C ARG A 8 -60.55 1.61 10.05
N TRP A 9 -61.06 2.84 10.19
CA TRP A 9 -60.35 4.04 9.77
C TRP A 9 -59.26 4.47 10.77
N LEU A 10 -59.48 4.22 12.06
CA LEU A 10 -58.48 4.45 13.12
C LEU A 10 -57.28 3.49 13.04
N HIS A 11 -57.45 2.26 12.56
CA HIS A 11 -56.33 1.32 12.35
C HIS A 11 -55.51 1.65 11.10
N SER A 12 -56.12 2.16 10.04
CA SER A 12 -55.38 2.63 8.85
C SER A 12 -54.55 3.89 9.13
N MET A 13 -55.02 4.77 10.02
CA MET A 13 -54.29 5.99 10.41
C MET A 13 -53.10 5.70 11.33
N ALA A 14 -53.22 4.69 12.21
CA ALA A 14 -52.13 4.25 13.08
C ALA A 14 -50.98 3.55 12.32
N VAL A 15 -51.28 2.85 11.21
CA VAL A 15 -50.26 2.19 10.37
C VAL A 15 -49.50 3.20 9.50
N LEU A 16 -50.12 4.30 9.07
CA LEU A 16 -49.42 5.36 8.32
C LEU A 16 -48.43 6.17 9.17
N LEU A 17 -48.62 6.26 10.49
CA LEU A 17 -47.71 6.98 11.39
C LEU A 17 -46.39 6.23 11.68
N ILE A 18 -46.34 4.91 11.40
CA ILE A 18 -45.14 4.08 11.58
C ILE A 18 -44.28 4.03 10.30
N LEU A 19 -44.76 4.63 9.19
CA LEU A 19 -44.09 4.69 7.89
C LEU A 19 -43.38 6.03 7.63
N ASN A 20 -43.15 6.86 8.65
CA ASN A 20 -42.28 8.01 8.49
C ASN A 20 -40.84 7.50 8.34
N PRO A 21 -40.17 7.66 7.17
CA PRO A 21 -38.74 7.51 7.14
C PRO A 21 -38.20 8.61 8.05
N THR A 22 -37.70 8.25 9.24
CA THR A 22 -36.84 9.15 9.99
C THR A 22 -35.69 9.45 9.06
N ALA A 23 -35.64 10.67 8.51
CA ALA A 23 -34.50 11.14 7.75
C ALA A 23 -33.31 11.03 8.69
N VAL A 24 -32.49 10.00 8.49
CA VAL A 24 -31.21 9.87 9.17
C VAL A 24 -30.34 10.94 8.54
N PHE A 25 -30.30 12.11 9.20
CA PHE A 25 -29.40 13.19 8.84
C PHE A 25 -27.99 12.66 8.96
N ALA A 26 -27.31 12.49 7.83
CA ALA A 26 -25.98 11.89 7.77
C ALA A 26 -24.96 12.89 7.28
N LEU A 27 -23.77 12.81 7.83
CA LEU A 27 -22.58 13.47 7.31
C LEU A 27 -22.13 12.73 6.05
N VAL A 28 -21.84 13.48 5.00
CA VAL A 28 -21.35 12.93 3.73
C VAL A 28 -20.05 13.60 3.36
N CYS A 29 -19.02 12.78 3.15
CA CYS A 29 -17.74 13.20 2.62
C CYS A 29 -17.61 12.80 1.16
N THR A 30 -16.97 13.63 0.37
CA THR A 30 -16.65 13.39 -1.04
C THR A 30 -15.19 13.79 -1.32
N ALA A 31 -14.64 13.28 -2.42
CA ALA A 31 -13.37 13.75 -2.94
C ALA A 31 -13.53 15.15 -3.54
N GLN A 32 -12.67 16.10 -3.14
CA GLN A 32 -12.74 17.47 -3.62
C GLN A 32 -12.46 17.53 -5.12
N GLY A 33 -13.27 18.30 -5.85
CA GLY A 33 -13.13 18.51 -7.29
C GLY A 33 -13.90 17.51 -8.14
N THR A 34 -13.77 16.20 -7.87
CA THR A 34 -14.53 15.17 -8.58
C THR A 34 -15.93 14.96 -8.00
N GLY A 35 -16.09 15.16 -6.69
CA GLY A 35 -17.33 14.89 -5.97
C GLY A 35 -17.61 13.39 -5.80
N GLU A 36 -16.60 12.54 -6.01
CA GLU A 36 -16.74 11.08 -5.88
C GLU A 36 -16.87 10.65 -4.42
N ASN A 37 -17.73 9.66 -4.19
CA ASN A 37 -17.92 9.03 -2.88
C ASN A 37 -17.13 7.72 -2.76
N GLU A 38 -16.56 7.21 -3.84
CA GLU A 38 -15.75 5.99 -3.83
C GLU A 38 -14.52 6.21 -4.69
N ILE A 39 -13.36 5.90 -4.13
CA ILE A 39 -12.10 5.90 -4.85
C ILE A 39 -11.64 4.46 -4.91
N HIS A 40 -11.42 3.99 -6.13
CA HIS A 40 -10.97 2.65 -6.42
C HIS A 40 -9.50 2.66 -6.80
N ASN A 41 -8.80 1.64 -6.34
CA ASN A 41 -7.49 1.28 -6.84
C ASN A 41 -7.41 -0.24 -6.96
N ASP A 42 -6.42 -0.76 -7.67
CA ASP A 42 -6.26 -2.21 -7.83
C ASP A 42 -5.11 -2.72 -6.98
N LEU A 43 -5.15 -4.01 -6.64
CA LEU A 43 -3.95 -4.73 -6.21
C LEU A 43 -2.97 -4.69 -7.40
N SER A 44 -2.03 -3.74 -7.36
CA SER A 44 -1.15 -3.34 -8.48
C SER A 44 -0.39 -4.49 -9.15
N SER A 45 -0.22 -5.61 -8.46
CA SER A 45 0.29 -6.88 -8.97
C SER A 45 -0.19 -8.05 -8.12
N THR A 46 0.05 -9.27 -8.58
CA THR A 46 -0.01 -10.48 -7.73
C THR A 46 0.97 -10.32 -6.56
N VAL A 47 0.60 -10.86 -5.39
CA VAL A 47 1.40 -10.89 -4.17
C VAL A 47 1.43 -12.33 -3.68
N ALA A 48 2.62 -12.94 -3.74
CA ALA A 48 2.84 -14.24 -3.15
C ALA A 48 3.29 -14.08 -1.69
N ILE A 49 2.68 -14.85 -0.79
CA ILE A 49 2.90 -14.83 0.65
C ILE A 49 3.54 -16.16 1.04
N PRO A 50 4.86 -16.20 1.27
CA PRO A 50 5.54 -17.41 1.69
C PRO A 50 5.04 -17.96 3.03
N GLU A 51 5.10 -19.29 3.18
CA GLU A 51 4.77 -19.99 4.43
C GLU A 51 5.59 -19.46 5.61
N SER A 52 6.88 -19.19 5.40
CA SER A 52 7.82 -18.67 6.40
C SER A 52 7.50 -17.26 6.90
N THR A 53 6.70 -16.49 6.15
CA THR A 53 6.33 -15.12 6.50
C THR A 53 5.74 -15.12 7.91
N PRO A 54 6.27 -14.34 8.86
CA PRO A 54 5.78 -14.30 10.23
C PRO A 54 4.34 -13.77 10.32
N ASP A 55 3.64 -14.21 11.37
CA ASP A 55 2.35 -13.61 11.73
C ASP A 55 2.55 -12.16 12.15
N GLY A 56 1.71 -11.25 11.62
CA GLY A 56 1.87 -9.82 11.85
C GLY A 56 2.81 -9.12 10.85
N GLU A 57 3.35 -9.81 9.85
CA GLU A 57 4.11 -9.13 8.79
C GLU A 57 3.18 -8.50 7.75
N VAL A 58 3.48 -7.26 7.33
CA VAL A 58 2.76 -6.59 6.24
C VAL A 58 3.24 -7.17 4.91
N VAL A 59 2.35 -7.87 4.22
CA VAL A 59 2.68 -8.58 2.96
C VAL A 59 2.40 -7.73 1.72
N TRP A 60 1.56 -6.70 1.85
CA TRP A 60 1.28 -5.75 0.79
C TRP A 60 0.87 -4.41 1.40
N ARG A 61 1.27 -3.32 0.76
CA ARG A 61 0.87 -1.96 1.12
C ARG A 61 0.64 -1.16 -0.16
N SER A 62 -0.42 -0.37 -0.19
CA SER A 62 -0.66 0.57 -1.29
C SER A 62 0.39 1.68 -1.29
N GLU A 63 0.59 2.33 -2.43
CA GLU A 63 1.27 3.62 -2.45
C GLU A 63 0.60 4.60 -1.45
N PRO A 64 1.36 5.51 -0.83
CA PRO A 64 0.79 6.56 0.00
C PRO A 64 -0.12 7.48 -0.82
N LEU A 65 -1.36 7.64 -0.37
CA LEU A 65 -2.34 8.54 -0.98
C LEU A 65 -2.53 9.78 -0.11
N ASN A 66 -2.79 10.90 -0.78
CA ASN A 66 -3.17 12.17 -0.16
C ASN A 66 -4.44 12.69 -0.83
N ILE A 67 -5.59 12.42 -0.22
CA ILE A 67 -6.90 12.77 -0.79
C ILE A 67 -7.37 14.08 -0.17
N GLN A 68 -7.76 15.04 -1.01
CA GLN A 68 -8.47 16.23 -0.55
C GLN A 68 -9.94 15.87 -0.34
N VAL A 69 -10.42 15.99 0.90
CA VAL A 69 -11.78 15.61 1.30
C VAL A 69 -12.60 16.86 1.54
N GLU A 70 -13.85 16.85 1.06
CA GLU A 70 -14.89 17.82 1.44
C GLU A 70 -16.03 17.08 2.12
N CYS A 71 -16.41 17.48 3.34
CA CYS A 71 -17.58 16.91 4.01
C CYS A 71 -18.64 17.98 4.24
N ALA A 72 -19.89 17.58 4.06
CA ALA A 72 -21.08 18.38 4.24
C ALA A 72 -22.17 17.59 4.98
N ARG A 73 -23.20 18.29 5.44
CA ARG A 73 -24.38 17.65 6.05
C ARG A 73 -25.45 17.47 4.99
N GLU A 74 -26.25 16.41 5.12
CA GLU A 74 -27.52 16.28 4.38
C GLU A 74 -28.74 16.74 5.21
N GLY A 75 -28.51 17.33 6.38
CA GLY A 75 -29.55 17.68 7.35
C GLY A 75 -29.22 18.80 8.31
N LEU A 76 -30.26 19.37 8.92
CA LEU A 76 -30.11 20.31 10.03
C LEU A 76 -29.74 19.55 11.31
N GLN A 77 -28.64 19.94 11.96
CA GLN A 77 -28.18 19.30 13.19
C GLN A 77 -27.45 20.33 14.06
N SER A 78 -27.81 20.33 15.35
CA SER A 78 -27.46 21.38 16.32
C SER A 78 -26.14 21.16 17.06
N VAL A 79 -25.39 20.11 16.72
CA VAL A 79 -24.14 19.75 17.39
C VAL A 79 -23.03 19.66 16.34
N GLU A 80 -21.83 20.09 16.73
CA GLU A 80 -20.60 19.82 15.99
C GLU A 80 -20.39 18.31 15.89
N GLU A 81 -19.94 17.84 14.73
CA GLU A 81 -19.75 16.42 14.48
C GLU A 81 -18.33 16.13 14.01
N GLU A 82 -17.63 15.25 14.73
CA GLU A 82 -16.30 14.80 14.36
C GLU A 82 -16.38 13.76 13.23
N ILE A 83 -15.42 13.85 12.31
CA ILE A 83 -15.30 12.94 11.17
C ILE A 83 -14.33 11.82 11.54
N PHE A 84 -14.78 10.58 11.34
CA PHE A 84 -14.02 9.38 11.62
C PHE A 84 -13.76 8.55 10.37
N VAL A 85 -12.67 7.81 10.39
CA VAL A 85 -12.42 6.67 9.51
C VAL A 85 -12.97 5.40 10.16
N TYR A 86 -13.83 4.69 9.44
CA TYR A 86 -14.33 3.37 9.82
C TYR A 86 -13.66 2.31 8.96
N LEU A 87 -12.72 1.54 9.55
CA LEU A 87 -12.08 0.42 8.85
C LEU A 87 -13.05 -0.76 8.71
N ASN A 88 -12.99 -1.44 7.56
CA ASN A 88 -13.88 -2.54 7.18
C ASN A 88 -15.37 -2.22 7.50
N PRO A 89 -15.94 -1.19 6.86
CA PRO A 89 -17.31 -0.76 7.13
C PRO A 89 -18.34 -1.86 6.88
N ASP A 90 -18.03 -2.81 5.98
CA ASP A 90 -18.89 -3.93 5.60
C ASP A 90 -18.82 -5.12 6.57
N ASN A 91 -17.92 -5.08 7.56
CA ASN A 91 -17.65 -6.19 8.48
C ASN A 91 -17.37 -7.51 7.73
N ARG A 92 -16.67 -7.42 6.61
CA ARG A 92 -16.36 -8.56 5.73
C ARG A 92 -14.97 -9.11 6.06
N VAL A 93 -14.86 -10.43 6.15
CA VAL A 93 -13.54 -11.09 6.25
C VAL A 93 -12.85 -10.96 4.90
N ILE A 94 -11.62 -10.44 4.88
CA ILE A 94 -10.86 -10.25 3.64
C ILE A 94 -10.37 -11.59 3.05
N GLY A 95 -10.04 -12.55 3.91
CA GLY A 95 -9.54 -13.87 3.55
C GLY A 95 -9.10 -14.65 4.79
N GLN A 96 -8.80 -15.94 4.62
CA GLN A 96 -8.20 -16.74 5.70
C GLN A 96 -6.69 -16.49 5.75
N GLY A 97 -6.11 -16.35 6.94
CA GLY A 97 -4.66 -16.16 7.10
C GLY A 97 -4.17 -14.74 6.82
N ILE A 98 -5.08 -13.79 6.56
CA ILE A 98 -4.76 -12.38 6.30
C ILE A 98 -5.79 -11.45 6.95
N ARG A 99 -5.37 -10.21 7.23
CA ARG A 99 -6.26 -9.13 7.67
C ARG A 99 -5.91 -7.79 7.01
N ALA A 100 -6.90 -6.93 6.92
CA ALA A 100 -6.76 -5.57 6.40
C ALA A 100 -6.41 -4.55 7.49
N GLY A 101 -5.64 -3.55 7.11
CA GLY A 101 -5.32 -2.39 7.95
C GLY A 101 -5.08 -1.12 7.13
N MET A 102 -4.86 -0.03 7.85
CA MET A 102 -4.58 1.29 7.28
C MET A 102 -3.53 2.00 8.12
N THR A 103 -2.54 2.58 7.46
CA THR A 103 -1.62 3.54 8.06
C THR A 103 -2.23 4.93 7.94
N LEU A 104 -2.51 5.58 9.07
CA LEU A 104 -2.96 6.96 9.15
C LEU A 104 -1.94 7.77 9.94
N GLN A 105 -1.42 8.86 9.38
CA GLN A 105 -0.46 9.73 10.09
C GLN A 105 0.76 8.97 10.65
N GLY A 106 1.21 7.92 9.95
CA GLY A 106 2.33 7.08 10.39
C GLY A 106 1.99 6.02 11.44
N ILE A 107 0.72 5.86 11.82
CA ILE A 107 0.25 4.86 12.78
C ILE A 107 -0.55 3.79 12.04
N ASP A 108 -0.19 2.53 12.24
CA ASP A 108 -0.90 1.39 11.67
C ASP A 108 -2.12 1.02 12.54
N HIS A 109 -3.29 1.06 11.93
CA HIS A 109 -4.57 0.69 12.52
C HIS A 109 -5.12 -0.57 11.86
N LEU A 110 -5.63 -1.49 12.68
CA LEU A 110 -6.16 -2.78 12.24
C LEU A 110 -7.69 -2.81 12.32
N GLN A 111 -8.30 -3.77 11.61
CA GLN A 111 -9.70 -4.11 11.81
C GLN A 111 -9.97 -4.38 13.31
N GLY A 112 -10.95 -3.68 13.88
CA GLY A 112 -11.28 -3.75 15.31
C GLY A 112 -10.73 -2.59 16.15
N SER A 113 -9.92 -1.68 15.57
CA SER A 113 -9.48 -0.44 16.24
C SER A 113 -10.61 0.55 16.53
N GLY A 114 -11.87 0.19 16.20
CA GLY A 114 -13.02 1.07 16.30
C GLY A 114 -13.01 2.16 15.24
N ARG A 115 -13.54 3.33 15.59
CA ARG A 115 -13.51 4.53 14.76
C ARG A 115 -12.20 5.28 15.01
N ILE A 116 -11.54 5.72 13.94
CA ILE A 116 -10.26 6.43 14.02
C ILE A 116 -10.55 7.91 13.74
N SER A 117 -10.16 8.79 14.66
CA SER A 117 -10.35 10.24 14.51
C SER A 117 -9.55 10.76 13.32
N THR A 118 -10.16 11.63 12.52
CA THR A 118 -9.42 12.43 11.51
C THR A 118 -8.88 13.74 12.08
N GLY A 119 -9.31 14.12 13.30
CA GLY A 119 -9.11 15.47 13.87
C GLY A 119 -10.01 16.55 13.26
N SER A 120 -10.75 16.24 12.19
CA SER A 120 -11.61 17.19 11.48
C SER A 120 -13.03 17.18 12.04
N HIS A 121 -13.60 18.37 12.18
CA HIS A 121 -14.93 18.57 12.74
C HIS A 121 -15.78 19.37 11.77
N LEU A 122 -17.03 18.93 11.60
CA LEU A 122 -18.02 19.63 10.81
C LEU A 122 -18.80 20.58 11.74
N PRO A 123 -18.75 21.91 11.51
CA PRO A 123 -19.41 22.88 12.37
C PRO A 123 -20.92 22.68 12.49
N ILE A 124 -21.50 23.27 13.55
CA ILE A 124 -22.95 23.30 13.76
C ILE A 124 -23.63 23.98 12.55
N CYS A 125 -24.77 23.44 12.12
CA CYS A 125 -25.64 24.10 11.14
C CYS A 125 -26.92 24.58 11.83
N HIS A 126 -27.19 25.89 11.79
CA HIS A 126 -28.29 26.49 12.53
C HIS A 126 -29.57 26.51 11.67
N ALA A 127 -30.74 26.40 12.31
CA ALA A 127 -32.03 26.46 11.62
C ALA A 127 -32.32 27.80 10.89
N GLY A 128 -31.53 28.85 11.14
CA GLY A 128 -31.58 30.12 10.41
C GLY A 128 -30.91 30.07 9.03
N ASP A 129 -30.12 29.02 8.77
CA ASP A 129 -29.59 28.69 7.46
C ASP A 129 -30.73 28.03 6.68
N GLY A 130 -31.58 28.83 6.03
CA GLY A 130 -32.87 28.42 5.45
C GLY A 130 -32.86 27.30 4.39
N ASN A 131 -31.74 26.62 4.17
CA ASN A 131 -31.57 25.40 3.40
C ASN A 131 -30.28 24.67 3.83
N VAL A 132 -30.26 23.33 3.81
CA VAL A 132 -29.08 22.50 4.16
C VAL A 132 -27.86 22.85 3.29
N ASP A 133 -28.09 23.29 2.05
CA ASP A 133 -27.05 23.74 1.13
C ASP A 133 -26.24 24.94 1.63
N ASN A 134 -26.77 25.70 2.61
CA ASN A 134 -26.08 26.83 3.23
C ASN A 134 -25.23 26.42 4.45
N CYS A 135 -25.30 25.16 4.89
CA CYS A 135 -24.47 24.68 5.99
C CYS A 135 -22.98 24.77 5.62
N SER A 136 -22.15 25.13 6.59
CA SER A 136 -20.69 25.17 6.41
C SER A 136 -20.15 23.77 6.07
N LYS A 137 -19.28 23.72 5.06
CA LYS A 137 -18.53 22.52 4.69
C LYS A 137 -17.16 22.54 5.33
N VAL A 138 -16.60 21.37 5.63
CA VAL A 138 -15.22 21.23 6.09
C VAL A 138 -14.37 20.59 4.99
N ARG A 139 -13.13 21.06 4.86
CA ARG A 139 -12.15 20.53 3.92
C ARG A 139 -10.86 20.20 4.65
N PHE A 140 -10.28 19.05 4.34
CA PHE A 140 -9.01 18.61 4.91
C PHE A 140 -8.33 17.60 3.99
N THR A 141 -7.02 17.39 4.20
CA THR A 141 -6.26 16.37 3.48
C THR A 141 -6.19 15.10 4.32
N LEU A 142 -6.62 13.97 3.75
CA LEU A 142 -6.49 12.65 4.34
C LEU A 142 -5.28 11.93 3.71
N ALA A 143 -4.21 11.82 4.48
CA ALA A 143 -2.97 11.14 4.09
C ALA A 143 -2.92 9.73 4.68
N PHE A 144 -2.91 8.68 3.85
CA PHE A 144 -2.96 7.30 4.30
C PHE A 144 -2.33 6.33 3.30
N SER A 145 -2.04 5.11 3.77
CA SER A 145 -1.85 3.92 2.93
C SER A 145 -2.67 2.78 3.50
N VAL A 146 -3.18 1.89 2.67
CA VAL A 146 -3.82 0.66 3.15
C VAL A 146 -2.85 -0.52 3.05
N PHE A 147 -3.02 -1.52 3.89
CA PHE A 147 -2.12 -2.67 3.89
C PHE A 147 -2.84 -3.97 4.22
N ILE A 148 -2.23 -5.07 3.80
CA ILE A 148 -2.63 -6.43 4.13
C ILE A 148 -1.52 -7.06 4.92
N GLN A 149 -1.90 -7.73 6.01
CA GLN A 149 -0.98 -8.36 6.95
C GLN A 149 -1.30 -9.84 7.03
N LYS A 150 -0.26 -10.69 7.06
CA LYS A 150 -0.45 -12.11 7.37
C LYS A 150 -0.94 -12.22 8.82
N PHE A 151 -2.01 -12.96 9.02
CA PHE A 151 -2.65 -13.08 10.32
C PHE A 151 -3.38 -14.41 10.53
N GLY A 152 -2.99 -15.15 11.57
CA GLY A 152 -3.62 -16.38 12.01
C GLY A 152 -3.26 -17.60 11.16
N ALA A 153 -4.10 -18.64 11.28
CA ALA A 153 -3.89 -19.90 10.56
C ALA A 153 -3.96 -19.68 9.04
N THR A 154 -2.86 -19.98 8.37
CA THR A 154 -2.65 -19.70 6.94
C THR A 154 -2.67 -21.01 6.15
N PRO A 155 -3.46 -21.12 5.07
CA PRO A 155 -3.35 -22.22 4.12
C PRO A 155 -1.93 -22.33 3.53
N PRO A 156 -1.40 -23.53 3.28
CA PRO A 156 -0.04 -23.69 2.75
C PRO A 156 0.11 -23.18 1.32
N THR A 157 -0.95 -23.25 0.52
CA THR A 157 -0.97 -22.79 -0.88
C THR A 157 -2.35 -22.24 -1.26
N GLY A 158 -2.39 -21.50 -2.36
CA GLY A 158 -3.62 -21.11 -3.04
C GLY A 158 -3.98 -19.64 -2.86
N VAL A 159 -5.13 -19.24 -3.38
CA VAL A 159 -5.61 -17.85 -3.33
C VAL A 159 -6.00 -17.48 -1.89
N ALA A 160 -5.44 -16.40 -1.37
CA ALA A 160 -5.69 -15.94 0.00
C ALA A 160 -7.03 -15.18 0.15
N SER A 161 -7.51 -14.56 -0.94
CA SER A 161 -8.77 -13.83 -0.99
C SER A 161 -9.44 -14.00 -2.35
N ASP A 162 -10.71 -14.38 -2.38
CA ASP A 162 -11.49 -14.50 -3.62
C ASP A 162 -12.25 -13.21 -3.98
N LEU A 163 -12.06 -12.16 -3.18
CA LEU A 163 -12.80 -10.91 -3.27
C LEU A 163 -12.43 -10.11 -4.52
N LEU A 164 -13.46 -9.67 -5.25
CA LEU A 164 -13.31 -8.78 -6.41
C LEU A 164 -13.12 -7.32 -6.01
N ASP A 165 -13.66 -6.94 -4.85
CA ASP A 165 -13.52 -5.63 -4.24
C ASP A 165 -13.46 -5.78 -2.71
N TYR A 166 -12.77 -4.86 -2.08
CA TYR A 166 -12.75 -4.73 -0.63
C TYR A 166 -12.65 -3.27 -0.24
N ARG A 167 -13.69 -2.82 0.45
CA ARG A 167 -13.76 -1.47 1.00
C ARG A 167 -12.96 -1.41 2.29
N PHE A 168 -11.77 -0.83 2.21
CA PHE A 168 -10.87 -0.73 3.35
C PHE A 168 -11.41 0.20 4.43
N PHE A 169 -11.98 1.33 4.01
CA PHE A 169 -12.62 2.26 4.92
C PHE A 169 -13.77 3.05 4.28
N GLN A 170 -14.58 3.65 5.14
CA GLN A 170 -15.52 4.71 4.81
C GLN A 170 -15.40 5.85 5.85
N LEU A 171 -15.50 7.10 5.39
CA LEU A 171 -15.63 8.26 6.26
C LEU A 171 -17.06 8.44 6.74
N GLY A 172 -17.24 8.83 8.00
CA GLY A 172 -18.56 9.14 8.56
C GLY A 172 -18.48 9.88 9.88
N GLY A 173 -19.63 10.35 10.32
CA GLY A 173 -19.85 10.98 11.62
C GLY A 173 -19.97 9.97 12.75
N ALA A 174 -20.12 10.46 13.98
CA ALA A 174 -20.24 9.63 15.18
C ALA A 174 -21.55 8.82 15.23
N THR A 175 -22.62 9.36 14.63
CA THR A 175 -23.97 8.78 14.65
C THR A 175 -24.31 7.95 13.42
N ASP A 176 -23.36 7.78 12.49
CA ASP A 176 -23.55 6.98 11.29
C ASP A 176 -23.58 5.48 11.63
N SER A 177 -24.78 5.01 11.97
CA SER A 177 -25.03 3.61 12.31
C SER A 177 -24.99 2.68 11.10
N ASN A 178 -25.26 3.21 9.90
CA ASN A 178 -25.35 2.44 8.66
C ASN A 178 -24.29 2.92 7.65
N ARG A 179 -23.21 2.14 7.49
CA ARG A 179 -22.07 2.43 6.62
C ARG A 179 -22.32 1.92 5.21
N VAL A 180 -23.35 2.47 4.57
CA VAL A 180 -23.83 2.01 3.27
C VAL A 180 -22.81 2.35 2.17
N PRO A 181 -22.50 1.41 1.24
CA PRO A 181 -21.74 1.70 0.01
C PRO A 181 -22.21 2.94 -0.74
N GLY A 182 -21.26 3.70 -1.30
CA GLY A 182 -21.52 4.93 -2.05
C GLY A 182 -22.09 6.12 -1.26
N ARG A 183 -22.38 5.97 0.03
CA ARG A 183 -23.02 7.02 0.85
C ARG A 183 -22.07 8.17 1.19
N SER A 184 -20.81 7.85 1.46
CA SER A 184 -19.77 8.78 1.88
C SER A 184 -18.43 8.21 1.43
N LEU A 185 -17.42 9.08 1.37
CA LEU A 185 -16.11 8.79 0.81
C LEU A 185 -15.55 7.48 1.36
N SER A 186 -15.36 6.53 0.46
CA SER A 186 -14.82 5.21 0.73
C SER A 186 -13.59 4.97 -0.14
N TYR A 187 -12.67 4.16 0.36
CA TYR A 187 -11.53 3.68 -0.42
C TYR A 187 -11.62 2.17 -0.60
N VAL A 188 -11.59 1.74 -1.85
CA VAL A 188 -11.83 0.36 -2.27
C VAL A 188 -10.61 -0.13 -3.04
N ILE A 189 -10.12 -1.32 -2.68
CA ILE A 189 -9.15 -2.05 -3.50
C ILE A 189 -9.88 -3.15 -4.26
N ASN A 190 -9.72 -3.20 -5.58
CA ASN A 190 -10.24 -4.26 -6.40
C ASN A 190 -9.22 -5.39 -6.59
N ASN A 191 -9.73 -6.54 -7.02
CA ASN A 191 -8.99 -7.72 -7.46
C ASN A 191 -8.03 -8.29 -6.41
N LEU A 192 -8.53 -8.57 -5.20
CA LEU A 192 -7.74 -9.21 -4.14
C LEU A 192 -7.38 -10.69 -4.43
N ARG A 193 -7.88 -11.25 -5.54
CA ARG A 193 -7.48 -12.57 -6.07
C ARG A 193 -6.00 -12.69 -6.41
N GLY A 194 -5.29 -11.55 -6.55
CA GLY A 194 -3.84 -11.55 -6.70
C GLY A 194 -3.08 -11.93 -5.42
N LEU A 195 -3.73 -11.98 -4.25
CA LEU A 195 -3.11 -12.45 -3.02
C LEU A 195 -3.10 -13.97 -2.99
N ARG A 196 -1.94 -14.58 -2.75
CA ARG A 196 -1.80 -16.04 -2.73
C ARG A 196 -0.76 -16.52 -1.73
N PHE A 197 -1.00 -17.67 -1.14
CA PHE A 197 -0.01 -18.38 -0.33
C PHE A 197 0.85 -19.29 -1.20
N VAL A 198 2.14 -19.34 -0.87
CA VAL A 198 3.12 -20.24 -1.50
C VAL A 198 3.82 -21.05 -0.41
N ALA A 199 4.00 -22.35 -0.67
CA ALA A 199 4.50 -23.32 0.32
C ALA A 199 6.03 -23.29 0.53
N CYS A 200 6.75 -22.37 -0.12
CA CYS A 200 8.19 -22.26 0.05
C CYS A 200 8.67 -20.84 -0.21
N ASP A 201 9.86 -20.58 0.31
CA ASP A 201 10.66 -19.41 -0.03
C ASP A 201 11.47 -19.64 -1.31
N ALA A 202 11.87 -18.54 -1.92
CA ALA A 202 12.97 -18.52 -2.86
C ALA A 202 14.29 -18.71 -2.11
N ASP A 203 15.12 -19.61 -2.59
CA ASP A 203 16.53 -19.63 -2.26
C ASP A 203 17.26 -18.62 -3.16
N LEU A 204 18.11 -17.78 -2.58
CA LEU A 204 18.91 -16.79 -3.29
C LEU A 204 20.39 -17.00 -2.97
N GLN A 205 21.19 -17.19 -4.01
CA GLN A 205 22.63 -17.26 -3.92
C GLN A 205 23.27 -16.14 -4.76
N VAL A 206 24.22 -15.41 -4.18
CA VAL A 206 25.00 -14.37 -4.86
C VAL A 206 26.37 -14.95 -5.24
N LEU A 207 26.76 -14.84 -6.51
CA LEU A 207 28.01 -15.41 -7.02
C LEU A 207 28.81 -14.42 -7.87
N PRO A 208 30.03 -14.04 -7.48
CA PRO A 208 30.61 -14.24 -6.15
C PRO A 208 29.90 -13.38 -5.09
N GLU A 209 29.96 -13.79 -3.82
CA GLU A 209 29.44 -12.99 -2.70
C GLU A 209 30.25 -11.70 -2.48
N THR A 210 31.52 -11.68 -2.91
CA THR A 210 32.40 -10.51 -2.85
C THR A 210 32.88 -10.16 -4.23
N VAL A 211 32.67 -8.90 -4.63
CA VAL A 211 33.12 -8.36 -5.91
C VAL A 211 34.44 -7.61 -5.70
N GLU A 212 35.54 -8.20 -6.19
CA GLU A 212 36.89 -7.66 -6.04
C GLU A 212 37.30 -6.86 -7.28
N PHE A 213 37.43 -5.53 -7.12
CA PHE A 213 37.92 -4.65 -8.19
C PHE A 213 39.45 -4.64 -8.32
N GLY A 214 40.16 -5.12 -7.30
CA GLY A 214 41.62 -5.10 -7.23
C GLY A 214 42.20 -3.68 -7.12
N ASP A 215 43.47 -3.54 -7.49
CA ASP A 215 44.19 -2.28 -7.40
C ASP A 215 43.81 -1.32 -8.54
N VAL A 216 43.40 -0.10 -8.16
CA VAL A 216 42.97 0.94 -9.12
C VAL A 216 44.00 2.05 -9.17
N ALA A 217 44.71 2.16 -10.30
CA ALA A 217 45.66 3.23 -10.52
C ALA A 217 44.97 4.58 -10.75
N ILE A 218 45.44 5.64 -10.07
CA ILE A 218 44.95 7.01 -10.27
C ILE A 218 45.51 7.55 -11.60
N HIS A 219 44.76 7.38 -12.68
CA HIS A 219 45.13 7.86 -14.01
C HIS A 219 43.88 8.21 -14.83
N GLN A 220 43.98 9.20 -15.73
CA GLN A 220 42.87 9.69 -16.56
C GLN A 220 41.57 9.91 -15.76
N VAL A 221 41.69 10.64 -14.66
CA VAL A 221 40.59 10.95 -13.75
C VAL A 221 39.60 11.86 -14.45
N ALA A 222 38.34 11.44 -14.48
CA ALA A 222 37.21 12.23 -14.93
C ALA A 222 35.96 11.71 -14.22
N ILE A 223 35.19 12.60 -13.61
CA ILE A 223 33.94 12.23 -12.92
C ILE A 223 33.03 11.45 -13.86
N GLY A 224 32.48 10.33 -13.38
CA GLY A 224 31.58 9.46 -14.14
C GLY A 224 32.27 8.55 -15.15
N LYS A 225 33.61 8.55 -15.23
CA LYS A 225 34.36 7.57 -16.03
C LYS A 225 34.38 6.22 -15.31
N VAL A 226 33.97 5.16 -16.00
CA VAL A 226 34.12 3.76 -15.55
C VAL A 226 35.60 3.37 -15.59
N ILE A 227 36.10 2.87 -14.46
CA ILE A 227 37.51 2.53 -14.23
C ILE A 227 37.71 1.01 -14.28
N ALA A 228 36.79 0.28 -13.69
CA ALA A 228 36.76 -1.18 -13.68
C ALA A 228 35.30 -1.65 -13.65
N ALA A 229 35.06 -2.84 -14.16
CA ALA A 229 33.76 -3.51 -14.08
C ALA A 229 34.00 -4.97 -13.72
N GLN A 230 33.19 -5.50 -12.81
CA GLN A 230 33.23 -6.89 -12.39
C GLN A 230 31.84 -7.50 -12.41
N THR A 231 31.76 -8.77 -12.82
CA THR A 231 30.49 -9.49 -12.95
C THR A 231 30.12 -10.17 -11.64
N PHE A 232 28.84 -10.17 -11.32
CA PHE A 232 28.24 -11.06 -10.31
C PHE A 232 26.84 -11.48 -10.75
N SER A 233 26.36 -12.60 -10.21
CA SER A 233 25.09 -13.20 -10.57
C SER A 233 24.24 -13.43 -9.33
N LEU A 234 22.92 -13.28 -9.49
CA LEU A 234 21.92 -13.70 -8.53
C LEU A 234 21.27 -14.98 -9.06
N LEU A 235 21.53 -16.10 -8.39
CA LEU A 235 20.88 -17.38 -8.64
C LEU A 235 19.68 -17.49 -7.71
N THR A 236 18.51 -17.74 -8.29
CA THR A 236 17.28 -17.96 -7.54
C THR A 236 16.72 -19.35 -7.82
N SER A 237 16.16 -19.99 -6.81
CA SER A 237 15.45 -21.25 -7.00
C SER A 237 14.28 -21.41 -6.05
N ARG A 238 13.36 -22.32 -6.36
CA ARG A 238 12.25 -22.73 -5.48
C ARG A 238 12.24 -24.25 -5.32
N THR A 239 11.78 -24.70 -4.16
CA THR A 239 11.70 -26.13 -3.81
C THR A 239 10.29 -26.69 -3.84
N CYS A 240 9.27 -25.84 -4.00
CA CYS A 240 7.86 -26.21 -4.05
C CYS A 240 7.24 -25.96 -5.44
N ASP A 241 6.16 -26.68 -5.71
CA ASP A 241 5.44 -26.58 -6.99
C ASP A 241 4.65 -25.29 -7.16
N SER A 242 4.43 -24.53 -6.07
CA SER A 242 3.70 -23.25 -6.10
C SER A 242 4.48 -22.23 -6.95
N PRO A 243 3.96 -21.79 -8.11
CA PRO A 243 4.67 -20.88 -9.00
C PRO A 243 4.74 -19.49 -8.39
N PHE A 244 5.86 -18.78 -8.53
CA PHE A 244 5.94 -17.36 -8.18
C PHE A 244 7.00 -16.62 -8.97
N SER A 245 6.83 -15.31 -9.07
CA SER A 245 7.83 -14.41 -9.62
C SER A 245 8.49 -13.64 -8.48
N ILE A 246 9.74 -13.25 -8.70
CA ILE A 246 10.54 -12.53 -7.71
C ILE A 246 10.95 -11.21 -8.34
N ASP A 247 10.67 -10.14 -7.64
CA ASP A 247 11.35 -8.87 -7.81
C ASP A 247 12.41 -8.73 -6.72
N ALA A 248 13.44 -7.95 -6.98
CA ALA A 248 14.50 -7.70 -6.01
C ALA A 248 14.86 -6.22 -5.94
N ARG A 249 15.59 -5.84 -4.90
CA ARG A 249 16.13 -4.50 -4.71
C ARG A 249 17.50 -4.57 -4.09
N PHE A 250 18.44 -3.81 -4.66
CA PHE A 250 19.73 -3.58 -4.04
C PHE A 250 19.62 -2.47 -3.00
N ARG A 251 19.80 -2.82 -1.73
CA ARG A 251 19.74 -1.89 -0.61
C ARG A 251 21.14 -1.68 -0.02
N PRO A 252 21.71 -0.47 -0.06
CA PRO A 252 22.97 -0.19 0.60
C PRO A 252 22.93 -0.48 2.10
N VAL A 253 24.00 -1.08 2.61
CA VAL A 253 24.23 -1.33 4.05
C VAL A 253 25.28 -0.37 4.58
N THR A 254 26.36 -0.16 3.82
CA THR A 254 27.43 0.80 4.14
C THR A 254 27.67 1.74 2.97
N GLY A 255 28.18 2.94 3.23
CA GLY A 255 28.33 3.97 2.21
C GLY A 255 27.10 4.85 2.09
N ASN A 256 27.17 5.86 1.24
CA ASN A 256 26.10 6.82 1.01
C ASN A 256 25.73 6.87 -0.48
N LEU A 257 24.44 7.07 -0.76
CA LEU A 257 23.99 7.27 -2.13
C LEU A 257 24.23 8.71 -2.58
N SER A 258 24.74 8.85 -3.80
CA SER A 258 24.88 10.12 -4.52
C SER A 258 24.34 9.94 -5.92
N GLY A 259 23.05 10.24 -6.11
CA GLY A 259 22.32 9.86 -7.33
C GLY A 259 22.28 8.33 -7.47
N ASP A 260 22.73 7.82 -8.62
CA ASP A 260 22.77 6.38 -8.92
C ASP A 260 24.05 5.68 -8.40
N LEU A 261 24.94 6.40 -7.72
CA LEU A 261 26.21 5.87 -7.20
C LEU A 261 26.11 5.52 -5.71
N LEU A 262 26.62 4.35 -5.34
CA LEU A 262 26.98 4.01 -3.97
C LEU A 262 28.42 4.45 -3.71
N VAL A 263 28.58 5.45 -2.85
CA VAL A 263 29.87 6.04 -2.49
C VAL A 263 30.39 5.36 -1.21
N PRO A 264 31.54 4.66 -1.27
CA PRO A 264 32.17 4.03 -0.10
C PRO A 264 32.46 5.04 1.02
N SER A 265 32.14 4.70 2.27
CA SER A 265 32.45 5.57 3.43
C SER A 265 33.96 5.76 3.64
N GLY A 266 34.77 4.76 3.29
CA GLY A 266 36.23 4.80 3.44
C GLY A 266 36.97 5.60 2.36
N ASN A 267 36.35 5.81 1.19
CA ASN A 267 36.94 6.59 0.10
C ASN A 267 35.86 7.13 -0.84
N ASP A 268 35.52 8.41 -0.67
CA ASP A 268 34.53 9.14 -1.46
C ASP A 268 35.00 9.48 -2.89
N SER A 269 36.25 9.14 -3.22
CA SER A 269 36.81 9.38 -4.55
C SER A 269 36.18 8.51 -5.63
N LEU A 270 35.53 7.44 -5.20
CA LEU A 270 34.96 6.39 -6.05
C LEU A 270 33.46 6.28 -5.82
N GLY A 271 32.75 5.76 -6.82
CA GLY A 271 31.35 5.37 -6.71
C GLY A 271 31.12 4.04 -7.43
N ILE A 272 30.21 3.23 -6.91
CA ILE A 272 29.84 1.94 -7.47
C ILE A 272 28.40 2.03 -7.98
N ARG A 273 28.15 1.62 -9.22
CA ARG A 273 26.79 1.41 -9.75
C ARG A 273 26.65 -0.01 -10.28
N ILE A 274 25.42 -0.47 -10.39
CA ILE A 274 25.09 -1.80 -10.89
C ILE A 274 24.37 -1.65 -12.23
N ALA A 275 24.80 -2.42 -13.23
CA ALA A 275 24.16 -2.50 -14.53
C ALA A 275 23.79 -3.96 -14.83
N SER A 276 22.72 -4.19 -15.59
CA SER A 276 22.43 -5.52 -16.13
C SER A 276 23.55 -5.95 -17.09
N ALA A 277 24.07 -7.16 -16.93
CA ALA A 277 25.05 -7.71 -17.86
C ALA A 277 24.43 -8.09 -19.22
N VAL A 278 23.09 -8.19 -19.29
CA VAL A 278 22.36 -8.58 -20.51
C VAL A 278 22.17 -7.41 -21.46
N ASN A 279 21.72 -6.25 -20.95
CA ASN A 279 21.34 -5.10 -21.78
C ASN A 279 22.04 -3.78 -21.38
N GLY A 280 22.89 -3.78 -20.35
CA GLY A 280 23.59 -2.59 -19.86
C GLY A 280 22.69 -1.58 -19.14
N GLN A 281 21.43 -1.91 -18.86
CA GLN A 281 20.52 -1.03 -18.14
C GLN A 281 21.02 -0.82 -16.71
N LEU A 282 21.10 0.45 -16.29
CA LEU A 282 21.47 0.81 -14.92
C LEU A 282 20.34 0.44 -13.96
N LEU A 283 20.69 -0.22 -12.85
CA LEU A 283 19.81 -0.50 -11.74
C LEU A 283 20.05 0.52 -10.63
N ARG A 284 18.96 1.12 -10.15
CA ARG A 284 19.01 2.08 -9.06
C ARG A 284 18.94 1.39 -7.72
N TYR A 285 19.78 1.84 -6.80
CA TYR A 285 19.69 1.42 -5.40
C TYR A 285 18.35 1.87 -4.80
N ASN A 286 17.81 1.05 -3.90
CA ASN A 286 16.52 1.24 -3.25
C ASN A 286 15.29 1.26 -4.19
N GLU A 287 15.45 0.96 -5.48
CA GLU A 287 14.34 0.77 -6.40
C GLU A 287 14.17 -0.72 -6.74
N PRO A 288 12.93 -1.25 -6.73
CA PRO A 288 12.67 -2.65 -7.09
C PRO A 288 12.85 -2.86 -8.60
N PHE A 289 13.34 -4.03 -8.97
CA PHE A 289 13.46 -4.50 -10.35
C PHE A 289 13.01 -5.96 -10.46
N HIS A 290 12.60 -6.37 -11.64
CA HIS A 290 12.22 -7.76 -11.88
C HIS A 290 13.46 -8.67 -11.91
N LEU A 291 13.48 -9.72 -11.08
CA LEU A 291 14.62 -10.63 -10.97
C LEU A 291 14.39 -11.95 -11.73
N ALA A 292 13.29 -12.65 -11.46
CA ALA A 292 13.06 -13.98 -12.00
C ALA A 292 11.58 -14.38 -12.08
N GLU A 293 11.27 -15.28 -13.01
CA GLU A 293 10.00 -16.00 -13.11
C GLU A 293 10.22 -17.48 -12.78
N LEU A 294 9.79 -17.92 -11.59
CA LEU A 294 9.83 -19.33 -11.17
C LEU A 294 8.43 -19.95 -11.37
N LEU A 295 8.04 -20.07 -12.64
CA LEU A 295 6.70 -20.49 -13.06
C LEU A 295 6.72 -21.88 -13.70
N GLY A 296 5.64 -22.64 -13.54
CA GLY A 296 5.47 -23.95 -14.20
C GLY A 296 6.58 -24.93 -13.85
N GLU A 297 7.36 -25.35 -14.83
CA GLU A 297 8.52 -26.24 -14.65
C GLU A 297 9.84 -25.48 -14.39
N THR A 298 9.83 -24.15 -14.49
CA THR A 298 11.00 -23.31 -14.22
C THR A 298 11.17 -23.16 -12.71
N ASN A 299 12.10 -23.94 -12.14
CA ASN A 299 12.36 -23.97 -10.71
C ASN A 299 13.64 -23.23 -10.30
N ALA A 300 14.43 -22.78 -11.26
CA ALA A 300 15.62 -21.97 -11.01
C ALA A 300 15.84 -20.94 -12.14
N ALA A 301 16.41 -19.79 -11.80
CA ALA A 301 16.75 -18.72 -12.72
C ALA A 301 18.05 -18.02 -12.29
N SER A 302 18.77 -17.45 -13.26
CA SER A 302 19.99 -16.66 -13.03
C SER A 302 19.82 -15.28 -13.64
N ALA A 303 20.24 -14.24 -12.92
CA ALA A 303 20.35 -12.89 -13.44
C ALA A 303 21.78 -12.36 -13.24
N ASP A 304 22.40 -11.91 -14.33
CA ASP A 304 23.79 -11.47 -14.36
C ASP A 304 23.89 -9.94 -14.36
N PHE A 305 24.83 -9.42 -13.58
CA PHE A 305 25.05 -7.99 -13.36
C PHE A 305 26.52 -7.62 -13.48
N ASN A 306 26.76 -6.36 -13.84
CA ASN A 306 28.06 -5.71 -13.79
C ASN A 306 28.05 -4.68 -12.65
N ALA A 307 28.93 -4.86 -11.67
CA ALA A 307 29.29 -3.79 -10.75
C ALA A 307 30.37 -2.93 -11.42
N GLU A 308 30.07 -1.66 -11.64
CA GLU A 308 30.97 -0.71 -12.30
C GLU A 308 31.51 0.27 -11.27
N LEU A 309 32.84 0.44 -11.25
CA LEU A 309 33.55 1.37 -10.40
C LEU A 309 33.89 2.64 -11.19
N LEU A 310 33.55 3.81 -10.63
CA LEU A 310 33.67 5.09 -11.31
C LEU A 310 34.42 6.11 -10.46
N TRP A 311 35.07 7.09 -11.10
CA TRP A 311 35.56 8.27 -10.40
C TRP A 311 34.39 9.15 -9.99
N ASN A 312 34.30 9.48 -8.70
CA ASN A 312 33.29 10.37 -8.13
C ASN A 312 33.84 11.80 -7.88
N THR A 313 35.14 12.00 -8.05
CA THR A 313 35.81 13.30 -7.90
C THR A 313 36.91 13.50 -8.95
N ASN A 314 37.28 14.76 -9.21
CA ASN A 314 38.43 15.10 -10.06
C ASN A 314 39.77 15.05 -9.31
N THR A 315 39.77 14.94 -7.98
CA THR A 315 40.98 14.91 -7.14
C THR A 315 40.96 13.70 -6.21
N PRO A 316 41.12 12.47 -6.76
CA PRO A 316 40.99 11.25 -5.99
C PRO A 316 42.12 11.07 -4.98
N ARG A 317 41.78 10.42 -3.87
CA ARG A 317 42.70 10.12 -2.77
C ARG A 317 43.04 8.63 -2.78
N PRO A 318 44.33 8.25 -2.68
CA PRO A 318 44.71 6.87 -2.44
C PRO A 318 44.14 6.36 -1.12
N GLY A 319 43.73 5.10 -1.09
CA GLY A 319 43.23 4.46 0.13
C GLY A 319 42.28 3.30 -0.19
N PRO A 320 42.02 2.43 0.81
CA PRO A 320 41.08 1.32 0.65
C PRO A 320 39.66 1.84 0.44
N PHE A 321 38.83 1.04 -0.23
CA PHE A 321 37.40 1.30 -0.36
C PHE A 321 36.64 -0.02 -0.24
N ASN A 322 35.46 0.03 0.37
CA ASN A 322 34.51 -1.07 0.42
C ASN A 322 33.09 -0.52 0.54
N ALA A 323 32.12 -1.28 0.05
CA ALA A 323 30.71 -1.00 0.26
C ALA A 323 29.93 -2.31 0.24
N GLU A 324 28.95 -2.41 1.12
CA GLU A 324 28.07 -3.55 1.26
C GLU A 324 26.66 -3.19 0.79
N ILE A 325 26.03 -4.15 0.12
CA ILE A 325 24.62 -4.09 -0.26
C ILE A 325 23.94 -5.37 0.21
N MET A 326 22.65 -5.26 0.50
CA MET A 326 21.77 -6.39 0.73
C MET A 326 20.79 -6.51 -0.44
N VAL A 327 20.42 -7.74 -0.79
CA VAL A 327 19.39 -8.00 -1.79
C VAL A 327 18.08 -8.29 -1.06
N ASP A 328 17.13 -7.36 -1.15
CA ASP A 328 15.77 -7.60 -0.65
C ASP A 328 14.96 -8.31 -1.75
N LEU A 329 14.17 -9.33 -1.39
CA LEU A 329 13.29 -10.04 -2.32
C LEU A 329 11.81 -9.70 -2.08
N PHE A 330 11.05 -9.59 -3.17
CA PHE A 330 9.62 -9.33 -3.17
C PHE A 330 8.91 -10.39 -4.00
N TYR A 331 8.00 -11.12 -3.38
CA TYR A 331 7.28 -12.24 -3.98
C TYR A 331 6.01 -11.75 -4.69
N LYS A 332 5.88 -12.08 -5.98
CA LYS A 332 4.74 -11.75 -6.83
C LYS A 332 4.05 -13.02 -7.33
#